data_AF-A0A849GMH3-F1
#
_entry.id   AF-A0A849GMH3-F1
#
_cell.length_a   1.000
_cell.length_b   1.000
_cell.length_c   1.000
_cell.angle_alpha   90.00
_cell.angle_beta   90.00
_cell.angle_gamma   90.00
#
_symmetry.space_group_name_H-M   'P 1'
#
loop_
_entity.id
_entity.type
_entity.pdbx_description
1 polymer ?
#
loop_
_entity_poly.entity_id
_entity_poly.type
_entity_poly.pdbx_seq_one_letter_code
_entity_poly.pdbx_strand_id
1 'polypeptide(L)'
;FYIGENEAPLDVRLGRQVISWGESTFIQNGINTVNPIDVSAFRRPGAEIKEGLLPVSMLTFSAGVTDALSIEAFYQLEWEKTVIDACGTYFSTNDVGATGCNVGTVSSLISDRFNMLGGAFVTRLPDIEPDDDGQYGIGVRYFAEKLAGSEFGIYYINYHSRTPYLGGLTSSNPTLGGPPNAPFIPGDPLGGNPQYFAEFPEDIELFGASFATNFAGFAISGEVSYRPDYPVQINATEILTAALGYAPYSTVTPLVLAAGFGNPVSGYDELPFTQAQVTFIRFIDQVMGASRLSIAAEIGANWVGSLPDQSVQRYGRNTIYGMGAFTPISLAALGIPPLLPALTGNLACDAPFIPPPDNQLPPPLQGILPTIVPNTNPVNCTNDGYVTDSSWGYRIRAGLTYNDAIAGINLTPTLAWSHDVDGYSPNTNFNEGAKALTLGLEAEYLNRYTGSLAYTTFSGGDYNTVEDRDFLSLSLSVSF
;
A
#
# COMPACT_ATOMS: atom_id res chain seq x y z
N PHE A 1 -36.45 12.40 7.99
CA PHE A 1 -37.59 13.10 7.33
C PHE A 1 -38.33 12.11 6.46
N TYR A 2 -39.53 12.45 5.99
CA TYR A 2 -40.25 11.68 4.97
C TYR A 2 -40.51 12.60 3.78
N ILE A 3 -40.25 12.15 2.55
CA ILE A 3 -40.42 12.97 1.34
C ILE A 3 -41.49 12.37 0.42
N GLY A 4 -42.33 13.24 -0.13
CA GLY A 4 -43.31 12.90 -1.18
C GLY A 4 -44.58 12.22 -0.65
N GLU A 5 -45.51 11.94 -1.56
CA GLU A 5 -46.79 11.27 -1.24
C GLU A 5 -46.60 9.81 -0.79
N ASN A 6 -45.44 9.21 -1.10
CA ASN A 6 -45.11 7.83 -0.75
C ASN A 6 -44.45 7.68 0.63
N GLU A 7 -44.29 8.76 1.40
CA GLU A 7 -43.60 8.76 2.71
C GLU A 7 -42.21 8.08 2.65
N ALA A 8 -41.43 8.38 1.61
CA ALA A 8 -40.09 7.81 1.45
C ALA A 8 -39.18 8.24 2.62
N PRO A 9 -38.58 7.30 3.39
CA PRO A 9 -37.71 7.64 4.49
C PRO A 9 -36.46 8.34 3.97
N LEU A 10 -36.17 9.51 4.54
CA LEU A 10 -34.98 10.31 4.27
C LEU A 10 -34.14 10.44 5.54
N ASP A 11 -32.88 10.07 5.45
CA ASP A 11 -31.84 10.33 6.44
C ASP A 11 -30.82 11.33 5.89
N VAL A 12 -30.50 12.35 6.69
CA VAL A 12 -29.48 13.35 6.36
C VAL A 12 -28.61 13.53 7.59
N ARG A 13 -27.31 13.36 7.44
CA ARG A 13 -26.35 13.54 8.55
C ARG A 13 -25.22 14.45 8.13
N LEU A 14 -24.82 15.31 9.05
CA LEU A 14 -23.67 16.20 8.90
C LEU A 14 -22.75 15.99 10.09
N GLY A 15 -21.47 15.77 9.82
CA GLY A 15 -20.44 15.63 10.85
C GLY A 15 -19.43 14.55 10.49
N ARG A 16 -18.59 14.19 11.48
CA ARG A 16 -17.57 13.16 11.32
C ARG A 16 -18.21 11.78 11.30
N GLN A 17 -18.08 11.10 10.17
CA GLN A 17 -18.76 9.83 9.91
C GLN A 17 -17.80 8.84 9.22
N VAL A 18 -18.17 7.57 9.28
CA VAL A 18 -17.58 6.49 8.48
C VAL A 18 -18.72 5.92 7.65
N ILE A 19 -18.52 5.77 6.34
CA ILE A 19 -19.52 5.19 5.43
C ILE A 19 -19.00 3.87 4.88
N SER A 20 -19.81 2.81 4.89
CA SER A 20 -19.38 1.51 4.34
C SER A 20 -20.18 1.22 3.08
N TRP A 21 -19.52 1.37 1.93
CA TRP A 21 -20.07 1.01 0.62
C TRP A 21 -19.34 -0.22 0.06
N GLY A 22 -20.03 -1.03 -0.72
CA GLY A 22 -19.49 -2.30 -1.22
C GLY A 22 -19.76 -3.49 -0.29
N GLU A 23 -19.21 -4.64 -0.70
CA GLU A 23 -19.55 -5.97 -0.21
C GLU A 23 -18.34 -6.82 0.18
N SER A 24 -17.13 -6.27 0.05
CA SER A 24 -15.89 -6.95 0.42
C SER A 24 -15.72 -7.12 1.93
N THR A 25 -15.07 -8.20 2.33
CA THR A 25 -14.90 -8.58 3.74
C THR A 25 -13.46 -8.47 4.25
N PHE A 26 -12.47 -8.81 3.42
CA PHE A 26 -11.06 -8.90 3.78
C PHE A 26 -10.15 -8.11 2.83
N ILE A 27 -10.46 -8.08 1.53
CA ILE A 27 -9.59 -7.47 0.50
C ILE A 27 -9.96 -6.00 0.32
N GLN A 28 -9.02 -5.10 0.61
CA GLN A 28 -9.26 -3.65 0.63
C GLN A 28 -9.20 -3.04 -0.77
N ASN A 29 -9.41 -1.72 -0.90
CA ASN A 29 -9.29 -0.98 -2.18
C ASN A 29 -10.36 -1.35 -3.24
N GLY A 30 -11.41 -2.07 -2.84
CA GLY A 30 -12.62 -2.22 -3.64
C GLY A 30 -13.48 -0.95 -3.68
N ILE A 31 -14.80 -1.08 -3.53
CA ILE A 31 -15.71 0.09 -3.52
C ILE A 31 -15.53 0.91 -2.23
N ASN A 32 -15.19 0.26 -1.11
CA ASN A 32 -14.95 0.91 0.17
C ASN A 32 -13.59 1.64 0.23
N THR A 33 -13.50 2.82 -0.39
CA THR A 33 -12.25 3.60 -0.49
C THR A 33 -12.30 4.98 0.19
N VAL A 34 -13.47 5.36 0.71
CA VAL A 34 -13.77 6.74 1.15
C VAL A 34 -13.26 7.04 2.55
N ASN A 35 -13.10 6.01 3.40
CA ASN A 35 -12.66 6.21 4.78
C ASN A 35 -11.14 6.08 4.87
N PRO A 36 -10.44 7.05 5.46
CA PRO A 36 -9.06 6.87 5.87
C PRO A 36 -8.96 5.79 6.95
N ILE A 37 -7.83 5.09 6.96
CA ILE A 37 -7.57 4.04 7.94
C ILE A 37 -6.36 4.36 8.79
N ASP A 38 -6.35 3.87 10.02
CA ASP A 38 -5.17 3.83 10.89
C ASP A 38 -4.64 2.39 10.93
N VAL A 39 -3.61 2.15 10.13
CA VAL A 39 -2.94 0.84 10.04
C VAL A 39 -2.30 0.48 11.38
N SER A 40 -1.72 1.47 12.08
CA SER A 40 -1.05 1.26 13.35
C SER A 40 -2.05 0.86 14.45
N ALA A 41 -3.27 1.42 14.41
CA ALA A 41 -4.35 1.03 15.31
C ALA A 41 -4.74 -0.45 15.16
N PHE A 42 -4.74 -0.97 13.93
CA PHE A 42 -5.01 -2.39 13.63
C PHE A 42 -3.90 -3.35 14.08
N ARG A 43 -2.68 -2.85 14.36
CA ARG A 43 -1.60 -3.67 14.94
C ARG A 43 -1.82 -3.98 16.42
N ARG A 44 -2.76 -3.31 17.09
CA ARG A 44 -3.02 -3.51 18.52
C ARG A 44 -3.73 -4.85 18.75
N PRO A 45 -3.30 -5.66 19.73
CA PRO A 45 -4.00 -6.87 20.11
C PRO A 45 -5.47 -6.61 20.45
N GLY A 46 -6.38 -7.36 19.82
CA GLY A 46 -7.82 -7.21 20.04
C GLY A 46 -8.46 -5.97 19.40
N ALA A 47 -7.75 -5.28 18.50
CA ALA A 47 -8.28 -4.10 17.82
C ALA A 47 -9.60 -4.40 17.10
N GLU A 48 -10.56 -3.50 17.24
CA GLU A 48 -11.82 -3.58 16.51
C GLU A 48 -11.75 -2.81 15.18
N ILE A 49 -12.59 -3.20 14.21
CA ILE A 49 -12.69 -2.51 12.91
C ILE A 49 -12.92 -1.00 13.09
N LYS A 50 -13.81 -0.62 14.02
CA LYS A 50 -14.16 0.78 14.31
C LYS A 50 -12.99 1.61 14.83
N GLU A 51 -11.95 0.98 15.38
CA GLU A 51 -10.82 1.69 15.94
C GLU A 51 -9.77 2.08 14.90
N GLY A 52 -9.76 1.38 13.76
CA GLY A 52 -8.86 1.70 12.65
C GLY A 52 -9.54 2.43 11.49
N LEU A 53 -10.87 2.67 11.53
CA LEU A 53 -11.56 3.54 10.57
C LEU A 53 -11.64 4.95 11.15
N LEU A 54 -11.00 5.91 10.46
CA LEU A 54 -10.96 7.30 10.91
C LEU A 54 -12.19 8.05 10.38
N PRO A 55 -13.03 8.65 11.25
CA PRO A 55 -14.19 9.39 10.81
C PRO A 55 -13.80 10.77 10.28
N VAL A 56 -14.31 11.13 9.10
CA VAL A 56 -14.05 12.42 8.43
C VAL A 56 -15.34 13.22 8.27
N SER A 57 -15.23 14.55 8.27
CA SER A 57 -16.38 15.44 8.15
C SER A 57 -17.06 15.30 6.79
N MET A 58 -18.35 14.96 6.79
CA MET A 58 -19.13 14.80 5.55
C MET A 58 -20.62 15.10 5.75
N LEU A 59 -21.25 15.48 4.65
CA LEU A 59 -22.70 15.47 4.50
C LEU A 59 -23.11 14.15 3.82
N THR A 60 -24.01 13.40 4.43
CA THR A 60 -24.56 12.16 3.87
C THR A 60 -26.07 12.28 3.69
N PHE A 61 -26.56 11.65 2.63
CA PHE A 61 -27.97 11.58 2.26
C PHE A 61 -28.32 10.13 1.96
N SER A 62 -29.42 9.62 2.52
CA SER A 62 -29.95 8.30 2.19
C SER A 62 -31.47 8.37 2.09
N ALA A 63 -32.02 7.90 0.96
CA ALA A 63 -33.45 7.91 0.70
C ALA A 63 -33.93 6.55 0.17
N GLY A 64 -34.96 5.99 0.82
CA GLY A 64 -35.71 4.84 0.30
C GLY A 64 -36.72 5.29 -0.73
N VAL A 65 -36.36 5.25 -2.02
CA VAL A 65 -37.20 5.75 -3.14
C VAL A 65 -38.43 4.86 -3.35
N THR A 66 -38.27 3.55 -3.20
CA THR A 66 -39.36 2.56 -3.19
C THR A 66 -39.06 1.49 -2.14
N ASP A 67 -39.97 0.53 -1.94
CA ASP A 67 -39.75 -0.62 -1.05
C ASP A 67 -38.53 -1.48 -1.44
N ALA A 68 -38.06 -1.37 -2.68
CA ALA A 68 -36.97 -2.16 -3.23
C ALA A 68 -35.79 -1.32 -3.73
N LEU A 69 -35.85 0.01 -3.69
CA LEU A 69 -34.83 0.90 -4.27
C LEU A 69 -34.44 1.98 -3.27
N SER A 70 -33.15 2.09 -2.96
CA SER A 70 -32.59 3.18 -2.19
C SER A 70 -31.48 3.91 -2.95
N ILE A 71 -31.35 5.19 -2.65
CA ILE A 71 -30.29 6.06 -3.17
C ILE A 71 -29.53 6.63 -1.98
N GLU A 72 -28.21 6.56 -2.04
CA GLU A 72 -27.28 7.12 -1.07
C GLU A 72 -26.35 8.09 -1.77
N ALA A 73 -25.99 9.18 -1.10
CA ALA A 73 -24.99 10.11 -1.58
C ALA A 73 -24.19 10.67 -0.42
N PHE A 74 -22.95 11.06 -0.69
CA PHE A 74 -22.14 11.81 0.25
C PHE A 74 -21.36 12.93 -0.45
N TYR A 75 -21.01 13.94 0.33
CA TYR A 75 -20.04 14.96 -0.01
C TYR A 75 -19.13 15.17 1.20
N GLN A 76 -17.83 14.93 1.03
CA GLN A 76 -16.84 15.14 2.09
C GLN A 76 -16.48 16.63 2.16
N LEU A 77 -16.22 17.09 3.37
CA LEU A 77 -15.90 18.48 3.70
C LEU A 77 -14.47 18.64 4.23
N GLU A 78 -13.75 17.53 4.31
CA GLU A 78 -12.43 17.39 4.93
C GLU A 78 -11.76 16.16 4.30
N TRP A 79 -10.52 16.32 3.87
CA TRP A 79 -9.65 15.23 3.48
C TRP A 79 -8.72 14.85 4.63
N GLU A 80 -8.46 13.55 4.76
CA GLU A 80 -7.52 13.01 5.74
C GLU A 80 -6.76 11.83 5.13
N LYS A 81 -5.45 11.77 5.38
CA LYS A 81 -4.61 10.66 4.92
C LYS A 81 -4.74 9.42 5.79
N THR A 82 -4.48 8.27 5.17
CA THR A 82 -4.30 7.01 5.88
C THR A 82 -3.03 7.07 6.72
N VAL A 83 -3.16 6.71 8.01
CA VAL A 83 -2.04 6.60 8.93
C VAL A 83 -1.37 5.25 8.71
N ILE A 84 -0.17 5.27 8.16
CA ILE A 84 0.68 4.09 7.96
C ILE A 84 1.65 3.89 9.14
N ASP A 85 2.20 2.68 9.26
CA ASP A 85 3.20 2.34 10.28
C ASP A 85 4.39 3.34 10.22
N ALA A 86 4.76 3.92 11.38
CA ALA A 86 5.84 4.91 11.46
C ALA A 86 7.22 4.26 11.25
N CYS A 87 8.19 5.00 10.69
CA CYS A 87 9.56 4.52 10.47
C CYS A 87 10.20 3.96 11.75
N GLY A 88 10.97 2.89 11.59
CA GLY A 88 11.64 2.19 12.69
C GLY A 88 10.71 1.38 13.62
N THR A 89 9.39 1.39 13.42
CA THR A 89 8.49 0.47 14.14
C THR A 89 8.59 -0.94 13.57
N TYR A 90 8.24 -1.95 14.38
CA TYR A 90 8.34 -3.36 13.98
C TYR A 90 7.59 -3.70 12.68
N PHE A 91 6.44 -3.07 12.45
CA PHE A 91 5.62 -3.30 11.25
C PHE A 91 5.89 -2.31 10.11
N SER A 92 6.79 -1.34 10.28
CA SER A 92 7.15 -0.40 9.21
C SER A 92 7.81 -1.12 8.04
N THR A 93 7.25 -1.02 6.85
CA THR A 93 7.84 -1.60 5.63
C THR A 93 8.54 -0.55 4.78
N ASN A 94 8.48 0.72 5.17
CA ASN A 94 9.19 1.81 4.51
C ASN A 94 9.76 2.78 5.56
N ASP A 95 10.80 3.53 5.19
CA ASP A 95 11.45 4.51 6.08
C ASP A 95 11.32 5.96 5.55
N VAL A 96 10.46 6.18 4.55
CA VAL A 96 10.35 7.47 3.83
C VAL A 96 8.90 7.93 3.59
N GLY A 97 7.90 7.05 3.70
CA GLY A 97 6.51 7.38 3.40
C GLY A 97 5.75 7.97 4.59
N ALA A 98 5.96 7.42 5.79
CA ALA A 98 5.17 7.80 6.96
C ALA A 98 5.49 9.22 7.47
N THR A 99 4.51 9.86 8.10
CA THR A 99 4.70 11.19 8.70
C THR A 99 5.81 11.13 9.75
N GLY A 100 6.75 12.09 9.71
CA GLY A 100 7.91 12.13 10.60
C GLY A 100 9.14 11.41 10.06
N CYS A 101 9.00 10.64 8.98
CA CYS A 101 10.11 9.99 8.27
C CYS A 101 10.62 10.96 7.20
N ASN A 102 11.48 11.88 7.65
CA ASN A 102 11.86 13.06 6.87
C ASN A 102 13.26 12.97 6.25
N VAL A 103 13.93 11.83 6.36
CA VAL A 103 15.31 11.64 5.92
C VAL A 103 15.47 10.28 5.24
N GLY A 104 16.05 10.26 4.04
CA GLY A 104 16.47 9.05 3.34
C GLY A 104 17.98 9.05 3.14
N THR A 105 18.66 7.94 3.37
CA THR A 105 20.11 7.83 3.17
C THR A 105 20.45 7.58 1.70
N VAL A 106 21.55 8.15 1.22
CA VAL A 106 21.92 8.15 -0.21
C VAL A 106 22.73 6.91 -0.61
N SER A 107 23.31 6.21 0.36
CA SER A 107 24.14 5.03 0.12
C SER A 107 23.75 3.87 1.03
N SER A 108 23.52 2.70 0.43
CA SER A 108 23.35 1.42 1.14
C SER A 108 24.67 0.68 1.38
N LEU A 109 25.82 1.23 0.96
CA LEU A 109 27.15 0.62 1.14
C LEU A 109 27.74 0.84 2.53
N ILE A 110 27.24 1.84 3.24
CA ILE A 110 27.66 2.21 4.58
C ILE A 110 26.43 2.30 5.47
N SER A 111 26.60 2.17 6.79
CA SER A 111 25.46 2.26 7.69
C SER A 111 24.83 3.65 7.66
N ASP A 112 23.54 3.74 7.98
CA ASP A 112 22.82 5.02 8.04
C ASP A 112 23.51 6.00 8.98
N ARG A 113 24.10 5.52 10.08
CA ARG A 113 24.90 6.36 10.97
C ARG A 113 26.05 7.06 10.23
N PHE A 114 26.78 6.36 9.36
CA PHE A 114 27.87 6.96 8.60
C PHE A 114 27.35 7.88 7.50
N ASN A 115 26.24 7.54 6.84
CA ASN A 115 25.56 8.47 5.93
C ASN A 115 25.21 9.78 6.65
N MET A 116 24.57 9.70 7.80
CA MET A 116 24.15 10.86 8.60
C MET A 116 25.35 11.71 9.05
N LEU A 117 26.41 11.09 9.58
CA LEU A 117 27.63 11.79 10.00
C LEU A 117 28.38 12.44 8.82
N GLY A 118 28.32 11.81 7.65
CA GLY A 118 28.92 12.32 6.41
C GLY A 118 28.06 13.33 5.67
N GLY A 119 26.83 13.59 6.11
CA GLY A 119 25.87 14.44 5.39
C GLY A 119 25.34 13.82 4.09
N ALA A 120 25.42 12.50 3.93
CA ALA A 120 24.98 11.75 2.75
C ALA A 120 23.52 11.27 2.89
N PHE A 121 22.61 12.22 3.06
CA PHE A 121 21.18 11.98 3.17
C PHE A 121 20.37 13.06 2.41
N VAL A 122 19.17 12.70 1.98
CA VAL A 122 18.19 13.61 1.40
C VAL A 122 17.08 13.87 2.40
N THR A 123 16.56 15.09 2.38
CA THR A 123 15.44 15.50 3.23
C THR A 123 14.11 15.40 2.48
N ARG A 124 13.03 15.16 3.22
CA ARG A 124 11.66 15.24 2.72
C ARG A 124 11.15 16.68 2.73
N LEU A 125 10.49 17.10 1.67
CA LEU A 125 9.67 18.32 1.60
C LEU A 125 8.31 18.10 2.27
N PRO A 126 7.54 19.17 2.56
CA PRO A 126 6.14 19.02 2.95
C PRO A 126 5.36 18.18 1.96
N ASP A 127 4.37 17.43 2.45
CA ASP A 127 3.48 16.62 1.63
C ASP A 127 2.70 17.52 0.66
N ILE A 128 2.47 17.02 -0.55
CA ILE A 128 1.52 17.60 -1.50
C ILE A 128 0.17 16.96 -1.20
N GLU A 129 -0.57 17.58 -0.30
CA GLU A 129 -1.92 17.16 0.12
C GLU A 129 -2.96 17.72 -0.88
N PRO A 130 -4.06 16.99 -1.10
CA PRO A 130 -5.13 17.44 -1.96
C PRO A 130 -6.00 18.48 -1.23
N ASP A 131 -6.84 19.19 -1.98
CA ASP A 131 -7.86 20.06 -1.43
C ASP A 131 -8.92 19.27 -0.63
N ASP A 132 -9.57 19.94 0.33
CA ASP A 132 -10.62 19.34 1.17
C ASP A 132 -11.95 19.09 0.42
N ASP A 133 -12.13 19.74 -0.74
CA ASP A 133 -13.34 19.63 -1.56
C ASP A 133 -13.20 18.50 -2.61
N GLY A 134 -13.93 18.56 -3.73
CA GLY A 134 -13.83 17.54 -4.79
C GLY A 134 -14.35 16.13 -4.48
N GLN A 135 -14.56 15.75 -3.22
CA GLN A 135 -14.84 14.37 -2.83
C GLN A 135 -16.32 14.07 -2.60
N TYR A 136 -16.90 13.23 -3.44
CA TYR A 136 -18.33 12.90 -3.39
C TYR A 136 -18.62 11.54 -3.98
N GLY A 137 -19.80 11.01 -3.70
CA GLY A 137 -20.25 9.78 -4.31
C GLY A 137 -21.75 9.64 -4.31
N ILE A 138 -22.24 8.80 -5.22
CA ILE A 138 -23.63 8.37 -5.30
C ILE A 138 -23.67 6.84 -5.44
N GLY A 139 -24.54 6.23 -4.65
CA GLY A 139 -24.83 4.81 -4.67
C GLY A 139 -26.32 4.57 -4.89
N VAL A 140 -26.65 3.56 -5.68
CA VAL A 140 -28.01 3.08 -5.86
C VAL A 140 -28.04 1.61 -5.50
N ARG A 141 -28.91 1.23 -4.57
CA ARG A 141 -29.10 -0.16 -4.15
C ARG A 141 -30.50 -0.62 -4.52
N TYR A 142 -30.59 -1.82 -5.07
CA TYR A 142 -31.83 -2.45 -5.49
C TYR A 142 -31.96 -3.83 -4.85
N PHE A 143 -33.02 -4.02 -4.06
CA PHE A 143 -33.38 -5.28 -3.44
C PHE A 143 -34.37 -6.04 -4.32
N ALA A 144 -33.88 -7.12 -4.95
CA ALA A 144 -34.62 -7.97 -5.86
C ALA A 144 -35.25 -9.17 -5.14
N GLU A 145 -36.45 -8.98 -4.56
CA GLU A 145 -37.19 -10.06 -3.87
C GLU A 145 -37.38 -11.30 -4.77
N LYS A 146 -37.68 -11.09 -6.06
CA LYS A 146 -37.90 -12.17 -7.06
C LYS A 146 -36.64 -12.98 -7.38
N LEU A 147 -35.45 -12.50 -7.02
CA LEU A 147 -34.17 -13.17 -7.23
C LEU A 147 -33.63 -13.70 -5.90
N ALA A 148 -34.46 -14.45 -5.18
CA ALA A 148 -34.11 -15.01 -3.86
C ALA A 148 -33.68 -13.95 -2.82
N GLY A 149 -34.27 -12.74 -2.89
CA GLY A 149 -33.91 -11.64 -2.00
C GLY A 149 -32.48 -11.14 -2.18
N SER A 150 -32.01 -11.09 -3.43
CA SER A 150 -30.66 -10.57 -3.74
C SER A 150 -30.65 -9.04 -3.72
N GLU A 151 -29.56 -8.45 -3.27
CA GLU A 151 -29.28 -7.02 -3.36
C GLU A 151 -28.27 -6.76 -4.48
N PHE A 152 -28.45 -5.66 -5.21
CA PHE A 152 -27.53 -5.16 -6.22
C PHE A 152 -27.19 -3.70 -5.94
N GLY A 153 -25.93 -3.34 -6.05
CA GLY A 153 -25.45 -1.97 -5.89
C GLY A 153 -24.76 -1.46 -7.15
N ILE A 154 -24.94 -0.17 -7.47
CA ILE A 154 -24.13 0.55 -8.46
C ILE A 154 -23.66 1.85 -7.80
N TYR A 155 -22.39 2.20 -8.01
CA TYR A 155 -21.73 3.29 -7.32
C TYR A 155 -20.90 4.12 -8.30
N TYR A 156 -20.87 5.42 -8.06
CA TYR A 156 -19.88 6.34 -8.61
C TYR A 156 -19.28 7.15 -7.45
N ILE A 157 -17.96 7.26 -7.40
CA ILE A 157 -17.23 8.00 -6.38
C ILE A 157 -16.13 8.81 -7.06
N ASN A 158 -16.02 10.09 -6.74
CA ASN A 158 -14.80 10.88 -6.95
C ASN A 158 -14.13 11.05 -5.59
N TYR A 159 -12.89 10.61 -5.45
CA TYR A 159 -12.15 10.68 -4.19
C TYR A 159 -10.69 11.05 -4.43
N HIS A 160 -10.02 11.61 -3.42
CA HIS A 160 -8.58 11.82 -3.48
C HIS A 160 -7.85 10.66 -2.81
N SER A 161 -6.65 10.33 -3.29
CA SER A 161 -5.83 9.30 -2.68
C SER A 161 -5.63 9.60 -1.20
N ARG A 162 -5.69 8.56 -0.38
CA ARG A 162 -5.36 8.64 1.05
C ARG A 162 -4.02 7.98 1.35
N THR A 163 -3.43 7.34 0.36
CA THR A 163 -2.12 6.69 0.44
C THR A 163 -1.07 7.56 -0.23
N PRO A 164 0.13 7.68 0.36
CA PRO A 164 1.18 8.53 -0.19
C PRO A 164 1.83 7.90 -1.42
N TYR A 165 2.10 8.72 -2.43
CA TYR A 165 2.95 8.40 -3.57
C TYR A 165 4.25 9.18 -3.47
N LEU A 166 5.40 8.53 -3.66
CA LEU A 166 6.71 9.14 -3.47
C LEU A 166 7.25 9.73 -4.77
N GLY A 167 7.34 11.06 -4.79
CA GLY A 167 7.97 11.85 -5.85
C GLY A 167 9.36 12.36 -5.45
N GLY A 168 10.06 12.97 -6.41
CA GLY A 168 11.41 13.51 -6.22
C GLY A 168 11.50 14.98 -6.62
N LEU A 169 12.29 15.77 -5.90
CA LEU A 169 12.73 17.09 -6.34
C LEU A 169 14.15 16.96 -6.92
N THR A 170 14.32 17.34 -8.17
CA THR A 170 15.65 17.35 -8.78
C THR A 170 16.54 18.38 -8.08
N SER A 171 17.84 18.10 -8.04
CA SER A 171 18.80 19.06 -7.49
C SER A 171 18.70 20.41 -8.19
N SER A 172 18.84 21.51 -7.45
CA SER A 172 18.94 22.85 -8.02
C SER A 172 20.39 23.30 -8.23
N ASN A 173 21.37 22.44 -7.94
CA ASN A 173 22.81 22.71 -8.15
C ASN A 173 23.17 22.56 -9.64
N PRO A 174 23.31 23.66 -10.41
CA PRO A 174 23.43 23.58 -11.87
C PRO A 174 24.88 23.34 -12.35
N THR A 175 25.85 23.25 -11.43
CA THR A 175 27.29 23.41 -11.71
C THR A 175 28.19 22.23 -11.33
N LEU A 176 27.65 21.03 -11.08
CA LEU A 176 28.44 19.80 -11.02
C LEU A 176 28.12 18.97 -12.26
N GLY A 177 28.70 19.41 -13.39
CA GLY A 177 28.30 19.01 -14.73
C GLY A 177 28.63 17.58 -15.09
N GLY A 178 27.64 16.88 -15.66
CA GLY A 178 27.74 15.63 -16.40
C GLY A 178 28.20 14.44 -15.56
N PRO A 179 27.75 13.21 -15.86
CA PRO A 179 28.29 12.04 -15.19
C PRO A 179 29.82 12.02 -15.37
N PRO A 180 30.60 11.78 -14.29
CA PRO A 180 30.18 11.20 -13.01
C PRO A 180 29.72 12.19 -11.92
N ASN A 181 29.65 13.50 -12.19
CA ASN A 181 29.36 14.49 -11.15
C ASN A 181 27.87 14.46 -10.79
N ALA A 182 27.58 13.97 -9.59
CA ALA A 182 26.24 14.02 -9.02
C ALA A 182 25.92 15.44 -8.56
N PRO A 183 24.68 15.90 -8.73
CA PRO A 183 24.25 17.21 -8.26
C PRO A 183 23.95 17.20 -6.73
N PHE A 184 24.28 16.11 -6.03
CA PHE A 184 24.25 15.95 -4.58
C PHE A 184 25.60 16.34 -3.93
N ILE A 185 25.56 17.20 -2.92
CA ILE A 185 26.70 17.67 -2.15
C ILE A 185 26.49 17.28 -0.68
N PRO A 186 27.34 16.42 -0.08
CA PRO A 186 27.16 16.02 1.31
C PRO A 186 27.06 17.21 2.27
N GLY A 187 26.05 17.18 3.14
CA GLY A 187 25.74 18.23 4.11
C GLY A 187 24.98 19.44 3.54
N ASP A 188 24.65 19.43 2.25
CA ASP A 188 23.88 20.46 1.53
C ASP A 188 24.25 21.93 1.87
N PRO A 189 25.53 22.31 1.82
CA PRO A 189 25.96 23.66 2.23
C PRO A 189 25.41 24.78 1.32
N LEU A 190 24.87 24.44 0.15
CA LEU A 190 24.33 25.38 -0.83
C LEU A 190 22.80 25.37 -0.89
N GLY A 191 22.12 24.49 -0.15
CA GLY A 191 20.65 24.40 -0.11
C GLY A 191 20.03 23.98 -1.45
N GLY A 192 20.74 23.14 -2.21
CA GLY A 192 20.36 22.78 -3.57
C GLY A 192 20.38 21.29 -3.86
N ASN A 193 20.57 20.46 -2.84
CA ASN A 193 20.49 19.01 -2.99
C ASN A 193 19.09 18.56 -3.41
N PRO A 194 19.00 17.40 -4.07
CA PRO A 194 17.72 16.76 -4.34
C PRO A 194 17.01 16.41 -3.04
N GLN A 195 15.69 16.47 -3.09
CA GLN A 195 14.80 16.17 -1.98
C GLN A 195 13.72 15.20 -2.49
N TYR A 196 12.85 14.73 -1.61
CA TYR A 196 11.70 13.93 -2.00
C TYR A 196 10.44 14.43 -1.30
N PHE A 197 9.27 14.04 -1.79
CA PHE A 197 8.00 14.40 -1.17
C PHE A 197 7.03 13.21 -1.28
N ALA A 198 6.00 13.23 -0.45
CA ALA A 198 4.82 12.42 -0.68
C ALA A 198 3.75 13.29 -1.32
N GLU A 199 3.12 12.80 -2.37
CA GLU A 199 1.96 13.41 -3.01
C GLU A 199 0.74 12.49 -2.91
N PHE A 200 -0.44 13.10 -2.89
CA PHE A 200 -1.71 12.42 -2.74
C PHE A 200 -2.61 12.84 -3.91
N PRO A 201 -2.65 12.04 -4.98
CA PRO A 201 -3.36 12.39 -6.22
C PRO A 201 -4.85 12.70 -6.01
N GLU A 202 -5.33 13.72 -6.71
CA GLU A 202 -6.73 14.18 -6.67
C GLU A 202 -7.61 13.48 -7.71
N ASP A 203 -8.93 13.72 -7.61
CA ASP A 203 -9.95 13.36 -8.61
C ASP A 203 -9.90 11.92 -9.18
N ILE A 204 -9.72 10.95 -8.29
CA ILE A 204 -9.76 9.54 -8.68
C ILE A 204 -11.22 9.11 -8.81
N GLU A 205 -11.65 8.88 -10.05
CA GLU A 205 -12.98 8.39 -10.36
C GLU A 205 -13.07 6.86 -10.18
N LEU A 206 -14.11 6.39 -9.50
CA LEU A 206 -14.41 4.98 -9.27
C LEU A 206 -15.84 4.66 -9.69
N PHE A 207 -15.98 3.69 -10.59
CA PHE A 207 -17.25 3.07 -10.97
C PHE A 207 -17.36 1.69 -10.34
N GLY A 208 -18.36 1.48 -9.51
CA GLY A 208 -18.54 0.27 -8.72
C GLY A 208 -19.84 -0.45 -9.04
N ALA A 209 -19.82 -1.77 -8.99
CA ALA A 209 -21.03 -2.58 -8.94
C ALA A 209 -20.87 -3.69 -7.91
N SER A 210 -21.93 -4.01 -7.18
CA SER A 210 -21.93 -5.08 -6.18
C SER A 210 -23.19 -5.92 -6.23
N PHE A 211 -23.11 -7.11 -5.66
CA PHE A 211 -24.27 -7.96 -5.40
C PHE A 211 -24.11 -8.68 -4.06
N ALA A 212 -25.23 -9.00 -3.43
CA ALA A 212 -25.30 -9.89 -2.28
C ALA A 212 -26.50 -10.83 -2.44
N THR A 213 -26.29 -12.12 -2.19
CA THR A 213 -27.33 -13.14 -2.35
C THR A 213 -27.11 -14.33 -1.41
N ASN A 214 -28.13 -15.17 -1.27
CA ASN A 214 -28.02 -16.44 -0.56
C ASN A 214 -28.22 -17.60 -1.54
N PHE A 215 -27.21 -18.46 -1.67
CA PHE A 215 -27.26 -19.60 -2.57
C PHE A 215 -26.63 -20.84 -1.94
N ALA A 216 -27.35 -21.96 -2.00
CA ALA A 216 -26.88 -23.28 -1.51
C ALA A 216 -26.34 -23.27 -0.05
N GLY A 217 -26.92 -22.44 0.82
CA GLY A 217 -26.51 -22.29 2.22
C GLY A 217 -25.27 -21.42 2.44
N PHE A 218 -24.79 -20.74 1.39
CA PHE A 218 -23.80 -19.68 1.48
C PHE A 218 -24.49 -18.32 1.36
N ALA A 219 -24.08 -17.37 2.20
CA ALA A 219 -24.21 -15.96 1.88
C ALA A 219 -23.04 -15.61 0.94
N ILE A 220 -23.36 -15.12 -0.25
CA ILE A 220 -22.39 -14.79 -1.29
C ILE A 220 -22.53 -13.30 -1.57
N SER A 221 -21.43 -12.57 -1.46
CA SER A 221 -21.38 -11.15 -1.78
C SER A 221 -20.19 -10.89 -2.70
N GLY A 222 -20.31 -9.95 -3.62
CA GLY A 222 -19.21 -9.67 -4.54
C GLY A 222 -19.30 -8.27 -5.11
N GLU A 223 -18.16 -7.76 -5.53
CA GLU A 223 -18.05 -6.42 -6.10
C GLU A 223 -16.98 -6.34 -7.18
N VAL A 224 -17.15 -5.37 -8.06
CA VAL A 224 -16.17 -4.92 -9.04
C VAL A 224 -16.07 -3.41 -8.96
N SER A 225 -14.86 -2.89 -9.04
CA SER A 225 -14.55 -1.47 -9.10
C SER A 225 -13.62 -1.21 -10.27
N TYR A 226 -13.88 -0.14 -11.01
CA TYR A 226 -13.07 0.31 -12.13
C TYR A 226 -12.70 1.78 -11.93
N ARG A 227 -11.42 2.09 -12.12
CA ARG A 227 -10.85 3.43 -12.05
C ARG A 227 -10.11 3.68 -13.37
N PRO A 228 -10.56 4.63 -14.21
CA PRO A 228 -9.89 4.92 -15.48
C PRO A 228 -8.47 5.44 -15.30
N ASP A 229 -8.28 6.30 -14.30
CA ASP A 229 -7.04 7.03 -14.03
C ASP A 229 -6.58 6.73 -12.59
N TYR A 230 -6.18 5.48 -12.33
CA TYR A 230 -5.70 5.09 -11.01
C TYR A 230 -4.22 5.41 -10.87
N PRO A 231 -3.79 6.13 -9.81
CA PRO A 231 -2.38 6.40 -9.60
C PRO A 231 -1.61 5.13 -9.24
N VAL A 232 -0.58 4.83 -10.04
CA VAL A 232 0.31 3.70 -9.86
C VAL A 232 1.72 4.22 -9.58
N GLN A 233 2.25 3.90 -8.40
CA GLN A 233 3.57 4.35 -7.95
C GLN A 233 4.66 3.88 -8.91
N ILE A 234 5.37 4.81 -9.53
CA ILE A 234 6.64 4.59 -10.21
C ILE A 234 7.62 4.03 -9.19
N ASN A 235 8.46 3.06 -9.54
CA ASN A 235 9.38 2.46 -8.57
C ASN A 235 10.17 3.53 -7.80
N ALA A 236 9.96 3.54 -6.47
CA ALA A 236 10.49 4.59 -5.61
C ALA A 236 12.04 4.59 -5.57
N THR A 237 12.69 3.43 -5.73
CA THR A 237 14.16 3.38 -5.83
C THR A 237 14.64 4.11 -7.08
N GLU A 238 13.99 3.86 -8.22
CA GLU A 238 14.36 4.45 -9.50
C GLU A 238 14.16 5.96 -9.50
N ILE A 239 13.00 6.47 -9.06
CA ILE A 239 12.76 7.93 -9.03
C ILE A 239 13.71 8.65 -8.07
N LEU A 240 13.94 8.11 -6.86
CA LEU A 240 14.81 8.74 -5.87
C LEU A 240 16.28 8.70 -6.30
N THR A 241 16.75 7.59 -6.89
CA THR A 241 18.13 7.48 -7.39
C THR A 241 18.35 8.31 -8.65
N ALA A 242 17.35 8.42 -9.52
CA ALA A 242 17.39 9.28 -10.70
C ALA A 242 17.42 10.76 -10.32
N ALA A 243 16.61 11.19 -9.34
CA ALA A 243 16.62 12.57 -8.81
C ALA A 243 17.98 12.95 -8.19
N LEU A 244 18.70 11.96 -7.63
CA LEU A 244 20.07 12.12 -7.16
C LEU A 244 21.12 12.26 -8.27
N GLY A 245 20.76 12.01 -9.54
CA GLY A 245 21.68 12.04 -10.68
C GLY A 245 22.64 10.85 -10.77
N TYR A 246 22.40 9.77 -10.00
CA TYR A 246 23.27 8.60 -9.93
C TYR A 246 22.86 7.43 -10.85
N ALA A 247 21.72 7.51 -11.56
CA ALA A 247 21.17 6.36 -12.28
C ALA A 247 20.91 6.59 -13.78
N PRO A 248 21.94 6.78 -14.63
CA PRO A 248 21.77 6.84 -16.09
C PRO A 248 21.13 5.57 -16.70
N TYR A 249 21.06 4.50 -15.93
CA TYR A 249 20.44 3.21 -16.24
C TYR A 249 18.98 3.07 -15.78
N SER A 250 18.44 4.01 -15.00
CA SER A 250 17.04 3.97 -14.58
C SER A 250 16.11 4.35 -15.72
N THR A 251 14.96 3.68 -15.78
CA THR A 251 13.84 3.99 -16.68
C THR A 251 13.27 5.39 -16.46
N VAL A 252 13.43 5.94 -15.25
CA VAL A 252 12.88 7.24 -14.84
C VAL A 252 13.82 8.42 -15.17
N THR A 253 15.08 8.16 -15.49
CA THR A 253 16.07 9.22 -15.75
C THR A 253 15.70 10.19 -16.87
N PRO A 254 15.15 9.77 -18.03
CA PRO A 254 14.69 10.71 -19.06
C PRO A 254 13.64 11.71 -18.53
N LEU A 255 12.75 11.25 -17.65
CA LEU A 255 11.69 12.06 -17.06
C LEU A 255 12.26 13.09 -16.08
N VAL A 256 13.22 12.68 -15.24
CA VAL A 256 13.99 13.59 -14.36
C VAL A 256 14.77 14.63 -15.15
N LEU A 257 15.43 14.23 -16.25
CA LEU A 257 16.18 15.17 -17.10
C LEU A 257 15.26 16.17 -17.82
N ALA A 258 14.08 15.73 -18.25
CA ALA A 258 13.09 16.60 -18.88
C ALA A 258 12.51 17.63 -17.91
N ALA A 259 12.34 17.29 -16.64
CA ALA A 259 11.93 18.23 -15.60
C ALA A 259 12.96 19.35 -15.40
N GLY A 260 14.25 19.08 -15.59
CA GLY A 260 15.33 20.05 -15.38
C GLY A 260 15.64 20.27 -13.89
N PHE A 261 16.61 21.15 -13.59
CA PHE A 261 17.10 21.37 -12.22
C PHE A 261 16.10 22.13 -11.33
N GLY A 262 15.98 21.70 -10.07
CA GLY A 262 15.14 22.33 -9.04
C GLY A 262 13.64 22.15 -9.25
N ASN A 263 13.23 21.19 -10.09
CA ASN A 263 11.82 20.98 -10.42
C ASN A 263 11.32 19.65 -9.80
N PRO A 264 10.03 19.60 -9.42
CA PRO A 264 9.41 18.38 -8.92
C PRO A 264 9.20 17.38 -10.06
N VAL A 265 9.26 16.11 -9.69
CA VAL A 265 9.03 14.95 -10.53
C VAL A 265 8.02 14.07 -9.81
N SER A 266 6.83 13.91 -10.41
CA SER A 266 5.76 13.11 -9.82
C SER A 266 6.13 11.63 -9.74
N GLY A 267 5.69 10.99 -8.66
CA GLY A 267 5.97 9.62 -8.27
C GLY A 267 5.03 8.57 -8.84
N TYR A 268 4.06 8.95 -9.66
CA TYR A 268 3.06 8.03 -10.18
C TYR A 268 2.74 8.31 -11.65
N ASP A 269 2.24 7.28 -12.33
CA ASP A 269 1.51 7.43 -13.58
C ASP A 269 0.07 6.94 -13.37
N GLU A 270 -0.86 7.48 -14.14
CA GLU A 270 -2.27 7.08 -14.10
C GLU A 270 -2.52 5.96 -15.12
N LEU A 271 -3.05 4.84 -14.62
CA LEU A 271 -3.35 3.67 -15.44
C LEU A 271 -4.77 3.17 -15.16
N PRO A 272 -5.47 2.62 -16.16
CA PRO A 272 -6.75 1.94 -15.93
C PRO A 272 -6.59 0.79 -14.94
N PHE A 273 -7.40 0.76 -13.89
CA PHE A 273 -7.33 -0.24 -12.84
C PHE A 273 -8.70 -0.84 -12.57
N THR A 274 -8.79 -2.17 -12.62
CA THR A 274 -10.00 -2.91 -12.24
C THR A 274 -9.67 -3.83 -11.06
N GLN A 275 -10.53 -3.85 -10.05
CA GLN A 275 -10.46 -4.81 -8.97
C GLN A 275 -11.82 -5.50 -8.82
N ALA A 276 -11.83 -6.83 -8.73
CA ALA A 276 -13.03 -7.62 -8.48
C ALA A 276 -12.80 -8.63 -7.37
N GLN A 277 -13.83 -8.87 -6.57
CA GLN A 277 -13.77 -9.79 -5.45
C GLN A 277 -15.12 -10.40 -5.10
N VAL A 278 -15.09 -11.59 -4.52
CA VAL A 278 -16.27 -12.34 -4.10
C VAL A 278 -16.01 -13.05 -2.78
N THR A 279 -16.90 -12.81 -1.83
CA THR A 279 -16.93 -13.41 -0.51
C THR A 279 -18.00 -14.49 -0.42
N PHE A 280 -17.67 -15.58 0.28
CA PHE A 280 -18.54 -16.69 0.63
C PHE A 280 -18.53 -16.86 2.15
N ILE A 281 -19.70 -16.80 2.77
CA ILE A 281 -19.88 -17.04 4.20
C ILE A 281 -20.83 -18.20 4.40
N ARG A 282 -20.46 -19.13 5.29
CA ARG A 282 -21.31 -20.25 5.67
C ARG A 282 -21.17 -20.57 7.15
N PHE A 283 -22.31 -20.89 7.76
CA PHE A 283 -22.37 -21.43 9.10
C PHE A 283 -22.77 -22.91 9.03
N ILE A 284 -22.05 -23.74 9.76
CA ILE A 284 -22.33 -25.17 9.89
C ILE A 284 -22.49 -25.47 11.37
N ASP A 285 -23.71 -25.81 11.78
CA ASP A 285 -24.00 -26.11 13.17
C ASP A 285 -23.60 -27.56 13.53
N GLN A 286 -23.29 -27.80 14.80
CA GLN A 286 -23.03 -29.13 15.39
C GLN A 286 -21.93 -29.94 14.69
N VAL A 287 -20.73 -29.37 14.59
CA VAL A 287 -19.58 -30.00 13.91
C VAL A 287 -18.38 -30.12 14.85
N MET A 288 -17.72 -31.28 14.87
CA MET A 288 -16.54 -31.55 15.72
C MET A 288 -16.74 -31.23 17.23
N GLY A 289 -17.96 -31.43 17.73
CA GLY A 289 -18.35 -31.08 19.11
C GLY A 289 -18.56 -29.59 19.36
N ALA A 290 -18.26 -28.72 18.39
CA ALA A 290 -18.59 -27.31 18.45
C ALA A 290 -20.08 -27.08 18.17
N SER A 291 -20.64 -26.03 18.79
CA SER A 291 -22.00 -25.59 18.51
C SER A 291 -22.14 -25.07 17.07
N ARG A 292 -21.11 -24.39 16.57
CA ARG A 292 -21.08 -23.78 15.23
C ARG A 292 -19.66 -23.67 14.70
N LEU A 293 -19.52 -23.90 13.40
CA LEU A 293 -18.38 -23.52 12.57
C LEU A 293 -18.80 -22.36 11.69
N SER A 294 -18.13 -21.21 11.83
CA SER A 294 -18.23 -20.09 10.89
C SER A 294 -17.08 -20.15 9.90
N ILE A 295 -17.38 -20.11 8.60
CA ILE A 295 -16.39 -20.01 7.53
C ILE A 295 -16.71 -18.78 6.72
N ALA A 296 -15.69 -17.94 6.48
CA ALA A 296 -15.72 -16.84 5.54
C ALA A 296 -14.51 -16.98 4.61
N ALA A 297 -14.71 -16.88 3.31
CA ALA A 297 -13.64 -16.93 2.33
C ALA A 297 -13.86 -15.86 1.27
N GLU A 298 -12.81 -15.17 0.85
CA GLU A 298 -12.86 -14.19 -0.21
C GLU A 298 -11.77 -14.46 -1.24
N ILE A 299 -12.11 -14.32 -2.51
CA ILE A 299 -11.19 -14.38 -3.63
C ILE A 299 -11.23 -13.01 -4.30
N GLY A 300 -10.07 -12.41 -4.56
CA GLY A 300 -9.97 -11.13 -5.24
C GLY A 300 -8.89 -11.14 -6.30
N ALA A 301 -9.06 -10.28 -7.29
CA ALA A 301 -8.13 -10.08 -8.38
C ALA A 301 -8.12 -8.63 -8.84
N ASN A 302 -6.96 -8.20 -9.34
CA ASN A 302 -6.71 -6.88 -9.90
C ASN A 302 -6.25 -7.01 -11.35
N TRP A 303 -6.57 -6.02 -12.17
CA TRP A 303 -6.07 -5.86 -13.53
C TRP A 303 -5.62 -4.42 -13.76
N VAL A 304 -4.38 -4.25 -14.20
CA VAL A 304 -3.78 -2.96 -14.58
C VAL A 304 -3.74 -2.89 -16.10
N GLY A 305 -4.58 -2.05 -16.68
CA GLY A 305 -4.62 -1.79 -18.11
C GLY A 305 -3.47 -0.89 -18.54
N SER A 306 -3.07 -1.01 -19.81
CA SER A 306 -2.05 -0.15 -20.44
C SER A 306 -0.69 -0.15 -19.73
N LEU A 307 -0.38 -1.19 -18.93
CA LEU A 307 0.91 -1.32 -18.27
C LEU A 307 2.03 -1.47 -19.32
N PRO A 308 3.00 -0.54 -19.38
CA PRO A 308 4.10 -0.62 -20.34
C PRO A 308 5.05 -1.77 -20.00
N ASP A 309 5.89 -2.14 -20.97
CA ASP A 309 7.00 -3.06 -20.73
C ASP A 309 7.96 -2.50 -19.67
N GLN A 310 8.49 -3.35 -18.80
CA GLN A 310 9.36 -2.93 -17.71
C GLN A 310 10.68 -2.28 -18.16
N SER A 311 11.10 -2.47 -19.41
CA SER A 311 12.24 -1.73 -19.99
C SER A 311 11.92 -0.28 -20.31
N VAL A 312 10.63 0.07 -20.41
CA VAL A 312 10.14 1.43 -20.58
C VAL A 312 9.91 2.10 -19.24
N GLN A 313 9.19 1.42 -18.33
CA GLN A 313 8.85 1.97 -17.03
C GLN A 313 8.51 0.88 -16.02
N ARG A 314 8.95 1.05 -14.77
CA ARG A 314 8.68 0.12 -13.68
C ARG A 314 7.87 0.75 -12.55
N TYR A 315 6.94 -0.04 -12.03
CA TYR A 315 6.01 0.39 -10.98
C TYR A 315 6.08 -0.51 -9.74
N GLY A 316 5.82 0.10 -8.59
CA GLY A 316 5.81 -0.58 -7.29
C GLY A 316 7.20 -1.08 -6.89
N ARG A 317 7.22 -2.22 -6.20
CA ARG A 317 8.37 -2.84 -5.55
C ARG A 317 8.98 -2.00 -4.42
N ASN A 318 9.08 -2.60 -3.24
CA ASN A 318 9.61 -1.92 -2.06
C ASN A 318 11.09 -1.53 -2.25
N THR A 319 11.46 -0.35 -1.74
CA THR A 319 12.82 0.22 -1.88
C THR A 319 13.91 -0.65 -1.27
N ILE A 320 13.58 -1.50 -0.29
CA ILE A 320 14.54 -2.43 0.31
C ILE A 320 15.13 -3.43 -0.70
N TYR A 321 14.38 -3.73 -1.77
CA TYR A 321 14.83 -4.62 -2.84
C TYR A 321 15.67 -3.90 -3.89
N GLY A 322 15.92 -2.61 -3.73
CA GLY A 322 16.78 -1.83 -4.62
C GLY A 322 16.22 -1.71 -6.04
N MET A 323 17.14 -1.58 -7.00
CA MET A 323 16.82 -1.43 -8.42
C MET A 323 16.79 -2.79 -9.14
N GLY A 324 15.93 -2.91 -10.15
CA GLY A 324 15.80 -4.08 -10.99
C GLY A 324 16.93 -4.21 -12.00
N ALA A 325 16.95 -5.34 -12.71
CA ALA A 325 17.94 -5.61 -13.75
C ALA A 325 17.97 -4.50 -14.82
N PHE A 326 19.09 -4.22 -15.45
CA PHE A 326 19.12 -3.32 -16.62
C PHE A 326 20.20 -3.76 -17.59
N THR A 327 20.08 -3.31 -18.85
CA THR A 327 21.10 -3.62 -19.85
C THR A 327 22.42 -2.96 -19.45
N PRO A 328 23.52 -3.73 -19.28
CA PRO A 328 24.76 -3.18 -18.79
C PRO A 328 25.25 -2.01 -19.64
N ILE A 329 25.60 -0.90 -18.99
CA ILE A 329 26.03 0.34 -19.65
C ILE A 329 27.55 0.41 -19.65
N SER A 330 28.17 0.77 -20.77
CA SER A 330 29.62 0.98 -20.83
C SER A 330 30.02 2.12 -19.89
N LEU A 331 31.04 1.93 -19.05
CA LEU A 331 31.57 3.00 -18.19
C LEU A 331 32.07 4.21 -19.01
N ALA A 332 32.50 3.99 -20.25
CA ALA A 332 32.88 5.07 -21.17
C ALA A 332 31.69 5.92 -21.61
N ALA A 333 30.49 5.32 -21.72
CA ALA A 333 29.26 6.04 -22.04
C ALA A 333 28.75 6.91 -20.88
N LEU A 334 29.25 6.66 -19.66
CA LEU A 334 28.94 7.45 -18.46
C LEU A 334 29.88 8.65 -18.27
N GLY A 335 30.73 8.98 -19.25
CA GLY A 335 31.63 10.13 -19.15
C GLY A 335 32.68 10.03 -18.04
N ILE A 336 32.81 8.87 -17.38
CA ILE A 336 33.77 8.63 -16.30
C ILE A 336 35.18 8.63 -16.94
N PRO A 337 36.02 9.65 -16.68
CA PRO A 337 37.37 9.64 -17.22
C PRO A 337 38.13 8.43 -16.65
N PRO A 338 39.04 7.80 -17.43
CA PRO A 338 39.83 6.66 -16.99
C PRO A 338 40.90 7.14 -16.00
N LEU A 339 40.48 7.60 -14.82
CA LEU A 339 41.37 7.93 -13.70
C LEU A 339 41.92 6.66 -13.03
N LEU A 340 41.46 5.49 -13.48
CA LEU A 340 41.89 4.16 -13.10
C LEU A 340 41.97 3.30 -14.37
N PRO A 341 43.17 2.97 -14.88
CA PRO A 341 43.36 2.11 -16.06
C PRO A 341 42.72 0.72 -15.97
N ALA A 342 42.20 0.33 -14.80
CA ALA A 342 41.55 -0.95 -14.52
C ALA A 342 40.00 -0.92 -14.66
N LEU A 343 39.37 0.25 -14.82
CA LEU A 343 37.92 0.37 -14.99
C LEU A 343 37.54 0.31 -16.49
N THR A 344 37.91 -0.78 -17.15
CA THR A 344 37.38 -1.15 -18.48
C THR A 344 36.27 -2.17 -18.27
N GLY A 345 35.02 -1.84 -18.60
CA GLY A 345 33.91 -2.77 -18.43
C GLY A 345 32.53 -2.12 -18.62
N ASN A 346 31.50 -2.92 -18.35
CA ASN A 346 30.12 -2.46 -18.29
C ASN A 346 29.68 -2.41 -16.83
N LEU A 347 28.91 -1.39 -16.46
CA LEU A 347 28.16 -1.33 -15.22
C LEU A 347 26.92 -2.19 -15.40
N ALA A 348 26.87 -3.31 -14.68
CA ALA A 348 25.69 -4.17 -14.58
C ALA A 348 25.00 -3.93 -13.21
N CYS A 349 23.75 -4.34 -13.09
CA CYS A 349 23.00 -4.19 -11.83
C CYS A 349 23.69 -4.88 -10.66
N ASP A 350 24.26 -6.06 -10.91
CA ASP A 350 24.96 -6.92 -9.94
C ASP A 350 26.45 -6.58 -9.79
N ALA A 351 26.89 -5.45 -10.34
CA ALA A 351 28.28 -5.05 -10.30
C ALA A 351 28.77 -4.95 -8.84
N PRO A 352 29.83 -5.70 -8.46
CA PRO A 352 30.32 -5.69 -7.09
C PRO A 352 30.92 -4.33 -6.75
N PHE A 353 30.87 -3.97 -5.47
CA PHE A 353 31.63 -2.84 -4.95
C PHE A 353 33.13 -3.05 -5.20
N ILE A 354 33.71 -2.30 -6.13
CA ILE A 354 35.16 -2.17 -6.35
C ILE A 354 35.68 -1.00 -5.50
N PRO A 355 36.34 -1.23 -4.36
CA PRO A 355 37.02 -0.15 -3.64
C PRO A 355 38.16 0.43 -4.51
N PRO A 356 38.45 1.74 -4.44
CA PRO A 356 39.60 2.30 -5.13
C PRO A 356 40.90 1.63 -4.64
N PRO A 357 41.86 1.33 -5.52
CA PRO A 357 43.13 0.74 -5.12
C PRO A 357 43.96 1.74 -4.30
N ASP A 358 44.23 1.36 -3.05
CA ASP A 358 45.23 1.90 -2.12
C ASP A 358 45.01 3.32 -1.52
N ASN A 359 44.61 3.36 -0.24
CA ASN A 359 44.91 4.29 0.87
C ASN A 359 45.38 5.76 0.65
N GLN A 360 45.15 6.41 -0.49
CA GLN A 360 45.63 7.78 -0.77
C GLN A 360 44.62 8.91 -0.55
N LEU A 361 43.49 8.67 0.13
CA LEU A 361 42.59 9.75 0.55
C LEU A 361 42.69 9.96 2.07
N PRO A 362 42.76 11.20 2.59
CA PRO A 362 42.74 11.43 4.04
C PRO A 362 41.39 10.94 4.62
N PRO A 363 41.38 10.38 5.85
CA PRO A 363 40.16 9.89 6.50
C PRO A 363 39.36 11.08 7.02
N PRO A 364 38.56 11.70 6.14
CA PRO A 364 37.14 11.38 6.02
C PRO A 364 36.65 11.12 4.58
N LEU A 365 37.52 11.16 3.57
CA LEU A 365 37.14 11.10 2.14
C LEU A 365 37.25 9.70 1.52
N GLN A 366 37.77 8.71 2.25
CA GLN A 366 37.91 7.32 1.78
C GLN A 366 36.57 6.57 1.60
N GLY A 367 35.42 7.17 1.93
CA GLY A 367 34.10 6.53 1.88
C GLY A 367 33.01 7.25 1.10
N ILE A 368 33.33 8.30 0.32
CA ILE A 368 32.32 9.21 -0.26
C ILE A 368 32.45 9.35 -1.80
N LEU A 369 33.39 8.62 -2.44
CA LEU A 369 33.43 8.51 -3.90
C LEU A 369 32.52 7.35 -4.35
N PRO A 370 31.62 7.54 -5.33
CA PRO A 370 30.72 6.49 -5.78
C PRO A 370 31.51 5.46 -6.59
N THR A 371 31.90 4.37 -5.96
CA THR A 371 31.87 3.10 -6.66
C THR A 371 30.40 2.80 -6.88
N ILE A 372 29.91 3.02 -8.10
CA ILE A 372 28.50 2.85 -8.43
C ILE A 372 28.11 1.39 -8.15
N VAL A 373 27.26 1.17 -7.15
CA VAL A 373 26.65 -0.12 -6.86
C VAL A 373 25.14 0.06 -7.06
N PRO A 374 24.62 -0.27 -8.25
CA PRO A 374 23.22 -0.04 -8.61
C PRO A 374 22.25 -0.79 -7.71
N ASN A 375 22.66 -1.96 -7.20
CA ASN A 375 21.93 -2.70 -6.19
C ASN A 375 22.91 -3.39 -5.22
N THR A 376 22.77 -3.15 -3.93
CA THR A 376 23.60 -3.79 -2.89
C THR A 376 23.26 -5.25 -2.65
N ASN A 377 22.11 -5.71 -3.13
CA ASN A 377 21.74 -7.12 -3.15
C ASN A 377 21.62 -7.60 -4.61
N PRO A 378 22.68 -8.22 -5.16
CA PRO A 378 22.69 -8.75 -6.52
C PRO A 378 21.55 -9.74 -6.84
N VAL A 379 21.04 -10.46 -5.83
CA VAL A 379 19.91 -11.40 -6.02
C VAL A 379 18.65 -10.67 -6.46
N ASN A 380 18.53 -9.40 -6.10
CA ASN A 380 17.40 -8.55 -6.45
C ASN A 380 17.56 -7.89 -7.84
N CYS A 381 18.63 -8.15 -8.57
CA CYS A 381 18.80 -7.66 -9.95
C CYS A 381 17.97 -8.47 -10.96
N THR A 382 16.64 -8.39 -10.81
CA THR A 382 15.62 -9.12 -11.57
C THR A 382 14.58 -8.15 -12.14
N ASN A 383 13.67 -8.66 -12.94
CA ASN A 383 12.46 -7.94 -13.37
C ASN A 383 11.21 -8.38 -12.57
N ASP A 384 11.42 -9.05 -11.43
CA ASP A 384 10.33 -9.55 -10.59
C ASP A 384 10.04 -8.57 -9.44
N GLY A 385 8.89 -8.72 -8.77
CA GLY A 385 8.50 -7.85 -7.66
C GLY A 385 7.87 -6.51 -8.06
N TYR A 386 7.80 -6.21 -9.35
CA TYR A 386 7.15 -5.03 -9.91
C TYR A 386 5.67 -5.31 -10.21
N VAL A 387 4.86 -4.24 -10.26
CA VAL A 387 3.44 -4.35 -10.60
C VAL A 387 3.24 -5.15 -11.89
N THR A 388 2.32 -6.10 -11.85
CA THR A 388 1.94 -6.94 -12.99
C THR A 388 0.61 -6.51 -13.59
N ASP A 389 0.34 -6.94 -14.82
CA ASP A 389 -0.91 -6.65 -15.53
C ASP A 389 -2.14 -7.27 -14.85
N SER A 390 -1.93 -8.37 -14.12
CA SER A 390 -2.91 -9.04 -13.29
C SER A 390 -2.28 -9.55 -12.00
N SER A 391 -3.05 -9.54 -10.92
CA SER A 391 -2.66 -10.15 -9.65
C SER A 391 -3.88 -10.67 -8.92
N TRP A 392 -3.75 -11.76 -8.15
CA TRP A 392 -4.87 -12.33 -7.43
C TRP A 392 -4.47 -13.11 -6.19
N GLY A 393 -5.44 -13.27 -5.29
CA GLY A 393 -5.25 -14.00 -4.05
C GLY A 393 -6.55 -14.37 -3.38
N TYR A 394 -6.43 -15.03 -2.24
CA TYR A 394 -7.58 -15.39 -1.42
C TYR A 394 -7.31 -15.23 0.07
N ARG A 395 -8.39 -15.05 0.82
CA ARG A 395 -8.43 -14.92 2.28
C ARG A 395 -9.46 -15.90 2.81
N ILE A 396 -9.14 -16.60 3.90
CA ILE A 396 -10.04 -17.55 4.55
C ILE A 396 -9.99 -17.29 6.05
N ARG A 397 -11.16 -17.23 6.69
CA ARG A 397 -11.30 -17.24 8.15
C ARG A 397 -12.27 -18.35 8.55
N ALA A 398 -11.86 -19.15 9.52
CA ALA A 398 -12.69 -20.18 10.14
C ALA A 398 -12.68 -20.01 11.66
N GLY A 399 -13.80 -20.32 12.30
CA GLY A 399 -13.93 -20.28 13.76
C GLY A 399 -14.90 -21.35 14.25
N LEU A 400 -14.51 -22.07 15.30
CA LEU A 400 -15.36 -23.07 15.95
C LEU A 400 -15.79 -22.56 17.31
N THR A 401 -17.08 -22.52 17.59
CA THR A 401 -17.60 -22.01 18.86
C THR A 401 -18.01 -23.17 19.77
N TYR A 402 -17.27 -23.37 20.86
CA TYR A 402 -17.59 -24.34 21.91
C TYR A 402 -18.21 -23.62 23.11
N ASN A 403 -19.52 -23.80 23.29
CA ASN A 403 -20.24 -23.21 24.42
C ASN A 403 -19.99 -24.04 25.68
N ASP A 404 -19.75 -23.37 26.81
CA ASP A 404 -19.42 -24.01 28.10
C ASP A 404 -18.37 -25.12 27.95
N ALA A 405 -17.30 -24.80 27.22
CA ALA A 405 -16.25 -25.76 26.89
C ALA A 405 -15.50 -26.21 28.16
N ILE A 406 -15.27 -25.27 29.08
CA ILE A 406 -14.66 -25.56 30.38
C ILE A 406 -15.14 -24.58 31.45
N ALA A 407 -15.75 -25.09 32.51
CA ALA A 407 -16.10 -24.32 33.72
C ALA A 407 -16.87 -23.01 33.45
N GLY A 408 -17.83 -23.02 32.51
CA GLY A 408 -18.61 -21.83 32.14
C GLY A 408 -17.93 -20.90 31.13
N ILE A 409 -16.77 -21.29 30.58
CA ILE A 409 -16.02 -20.52 29.58
C ILE A 409 -16.38 -21.03 28.18
N ASN A 410 -16.82 -20.11 27.32
CA ASN A 410 -16.95 -20.37 25.90
C ASN A 410 -15.56 -20.26 25.26
N LEU A 411 -15.21 -21.21 24.39
CA LEU A 411 -13.94 -21.20 23.67
C LEU A 411 -14.19 -21.12 22.17
N THR A 412 -13.47 -20.20 21.52
CA THR A 412 -13.54 -20.00 20.08
C THR A 412 -12.14 -20.06 19.46
N PRO A 413 -11.62 -21.27 19.15
CA PRO A 413 -10.44 -21.38 18.30
C PRO A 413 -10.75 -20.86 16.89
N THR A 414 -9.83 -20.07 16.35
CA THR A 414 -9.95 -19.46 15.03
C THR A 414 -8.71 -19.70 14.19
N LEU A 415 -8.90 -19.79 12.88
CA LEU A 415 -7.86 -19.80 11.88
C LEU A 415 -8.15 -18.68 10.88
N ALA A 416 -7.15 -17.88 10.55
CA ALA A 416 -7.18 -16.99 9.40
C ALA A 416 -5.98 -17.29 8.50
N TRP A 417 -6.23 -17.41 7.20
CA TRP A 417 -5.24 -17.73 6.19
C TRP A 417 -5.35 -16.72 5.05
N SER A 418 -4.20 -16.28 4.58
CA SER A 418 -4.08 -15.44 3.39
C SER A 418 -3.02 -16.01 2.48
N HIS A 419 -3.28 -15.96 1.17
CA HIS A 419 -2.30 -16.30 0.16
C HIS A 419 -2.50 -15.40 -1.05
N ASP A 420 -1.46 -14.68 -1.40
CA ASP A 420 -1.32 -13.90 -2.62
C ASP A 420 -0.69 -14.83 -3.65
N VAL A 421 -1.46 -15.25 -4.64
CA VAL A 421 -1.11 -16.42 -5.43
C VAL A 421 -0.17 -16.07 -6.57
N ASP A 422 -0.47 -15.00 -7.29
CA ASP A 422 0.22 -14.62 -8.51
C ASP A 422 0.13 -13.11 -8.70
N GLY A 423 1.24 -12.49 -9.14
CA GLY A 423 1.32 -11.08 -9.48
C GLY A 423 1.47 -10.13 -8.30
N TYR A 424 1.83 -8.88 -8.62
CA TYR A 424 2.01 -7.79 -7.68
C TYR A 424 1.03 -6.67 -8.00
N SER A 425 0.21 -6.30 -7.02
CA SER A 425 -0.77 -5.22 -7.20
C SER A 425 -0.14 -3.83 -7.03
N PRO A 426 -0.67 -2.80 -7.71
CA PRO A 426 -0.27 -1.42 -7.46
C PRO A 426 -0.76 -0.89 -6.10
N ASN A 427 -1.78 -1.52 -5.53
CA ASN A 427 -2.21 -1.33 -4.14
C ASN A 427 -1.54 -2.39 -3.23
N THR A 428 -1.84 -2.36 -1.94
CA THR A 428 -1.22 -3.24 -0.94
C THR A 428 -1.88 -4.63 -0.82
N ASN A 429 -2.70 -5.06 -1.79
CA ASN A 429 -3.52 -6.26 -1.66
C ASN A 429 -2.78 -7.58 -1.95
N PHE A 430 -1.99 -7.62 -3.02
CA PHE A 430 -1.37 -8.85 -3.53
C PHE A 430 0.14 -8.67 -3.73
N ASN A 431 0.91 -9.49 -3.01
CA ASN A 431 2.34 -9.65 -3.19
C ASN A 431 2.64 -11.12 -3.48
N GLU A 432 2.96 -11.45 -4.73
CA GLU A 432 3.08 -12.84 -5.21
C GLU A 432 3.81 -13.78 -4.24
N GLY A 433 3.17 -14.90 -3.92
CA GLY A 433 3.68 -15.95 -3.06
C GLY A 433 3.56 -15.65 -1.55
N ALA A 434 3.22 -14.42 -1.16
CA ALA A 434 3.10 -14.03 0.24
C ALA A 434 1.93 -14.76 0.92
N LYS A 435 2.20 -15.27 2.12
CA LYS A 435 1.23 -16.00 2.93
C LYS A 435 1.26 -15.48 4.36
N ALA A 436 0.10 -15.48 4.99
CA ALA A 436 0.00 -15.31 6.44
C ALA A 436 -0.99 -16.31 7.03
N LEU A 437 -0.59 -16.94 8.14
CA LEU A 437 -1.43 -17.81 8.96
C LEU A 437 -1.57 -17.18 10.34
N THR A 438 -2.81 -16.99 10.79
CA THR A 438 -3.12 -16.63 12.17
C THR A 438 -3.90 -17.76 12.83
N LEU A 439 -3.39 -18.25 13.96
CA LEU A 439 -4.11 -19.17 14.83
C LEU A 439 -4.47 -18.42 16.11
N GLY A 440 -5.74 -18.41 16.44
CA GLY A 440 -6.28 -17.70 17.60
C GLY A 440 -7.07 -18.63 18.51
N LEU A 441 -7.10 -18.28 19.79
CA LEU A 441 -8.03 -18.83 20.76
C LEU A 441 -8.62 -17.67 21.56
N GLU A 442 -9.94 -17.54 21.49
CA GLU A 442 -10.70 -16.63 22.33
C GLU A 442 -11.41 -17.41 23.44
N ALA A 443 -11.40 -16.86 24.64
CA ALA A 443 -12.08 -17.36 25.81
C ALA A 443 -13.00 -16.28 26.37
N GLU A 444 -14.29 -16.60 26.48
CA GLU A 444 -15.31 -15.69 26.99
C GLU A 444 -15.98 -16.31 28.23
N TYR A 445 -15.98 -15.55 29.33
CA TYR A 445 -16.61 -15.97 30.58
C TYR A 445 -17.76 -15.02 30.94
N LEU A 446 -18.96 -15.59 31.07
CA LEU A 446 -20.20 -14.91 31.47
C LEU A 446 -20.55 -13.67 30.61
N ASN A 447 -20.14 -13.65 29.34
CA ASN A 447 -20.28 -12.52 28.42
C ASN A 447 -19.75 -11.18 28.97
N ARG A 448 -18.77 -11.26 29.89
CA ARG A 448 -18.24 -10.11 30.60
C ARG A 448 -16.73 -9.99 30.49
N TYR A 449 -16.03 -11.12 30.60
CA TYR A 449 -14.58 -11.17 30.53
C TYR A 449 -14.19 -11.92 29.27
N THR A 450 -13.43 -11.25 28.40
CA THR A 450 -12.92 -11.84 27.16
C THR A 450 -11.41 -11.82 27.20
N GLY A 451 -10.79 -12.96 26.95
CA GLY A 451 -9.35 -13.06 26.73
C GLY A 451 -9.09 -13.66 25.36
N SER A 452 -8.17 -13.08 24.59
CA SER A 452 -7.77 -13.62 23.30
C SER A 452 -6.26 -13.75 23.20
N LEU A 453 -5.82 -14.89 22.66
CA LEU A 453 -4.44 -15.18 22.34
C LEU A 453 -4.38 -15.55 20.86
N ALA A 454 -3.52 -14.89 20.09
CA ALA A 454 -3.31 -15.26 18.69
C ALA A 454 -1.83 -15.20 18.30
N TYR A 455 -1.42 -16.15 17.48
CA TYR A 455 -0.10 -16.20 16.86
C TYR A 455 -0.26 -16.02 15.35
N THR A 456 0.47 -15.06 14.79
CA THR A 456 0.51 -14.81 13.35
C THR A 456 1.91 -15.10 12.83
N THR A 457 1.99 -15.91 11.78
CA THR A 457 3.22 -16.20 11.05
C THR A 457 3.09 -15.80 9.59
N PHE A 458 4.16 -15.20 9.07
CA PHE A 458 4.29 -14.81 7.66
C PHE A 458 5.28 -15.75 6.96
N SER A 459 5.04 -16.03 5.69
CA SER A 459 5.94 -16.89 4.91
C SER A 459 5.79 -16.63 3.41
N GLY A 460 6.85 -16.89 2.65
CA GLY A 460 6.80 -16.87 1.20
C GLY A 460 6.70 -15.46 0.60
N GLY A 461 6.86 -15.43 -0.72
CA GLY A 461 6.96 -14.21 -1.52
C GLY A 461 8.36 -13.62 -1.49
N ASP A 462 9.04 -13.66 -2.63
CA ASP A 462 10.44 -13.21 -2.73
C ASP A 462 10.59 -11.70 -2.45
N TYR A 463 9.51 -10.94 -2.63
CA TYR A 463 9.44 -9.49 -2.38
C TYR A 463 8.53 -9.15 -1.19
N ASN A 464 8.40 -10.05 -0.23
CA ASN A 464 7.61 -9.87 0.99
C ASN A 464 8.44 -9.27 2.14
N THR A 465 8.21 -7.99 2.45
CA THR A 465 8.94 -7.28 3.51
C THR A 465 8.50 -7.62 4.93
N VAL A 466 7.45 -8.43 5.10
CA VAL A 466 6.94 -8.84 6.42
C VAL A 466 7.15 -10.32 6.72
N GLU A 467 7.87 -11.05 5.86
CA GLU A 467 8.11 -12.49 6.01
C GLU A 467 8.74 -12.86 7.37
N ASP A 468 9.59 -12.00 7.93
CA ASP A 468 10.30 -12.23 9.19
C ASP A 468 9.59 -11.64 10.43
N ARG A 469 8.31 -11.24 10.28
CA ARG A 469 7.60 -10.43 11.29
C ARG A 469 6.56 -11.19 12.09
N ASP A 470 6.87 -12.43 12.44
CA ASP A 470 6.02 -13.29 13.26
C ASP A 470 5.78 -12.68 14.65
N PHE A 471 4.53 -12.71 15.11
CA PHE A 471 4.18 -12.12 16.41
C PHE A 471 3.10 -12.90 17.17
N LEU A 472 3.14 -12.72 18.49
CA LEU A 472 2.11 -13.18 19.42
C LEU A 472 1.34 -11.98 19.94
N SER A 473 0.02 -12.06 19.95
CA SER A 473 -0.88 -11.04 20.47
C SER A 473 -1.71 -11.61 21.62
N LEU A 474 -1.85 -10.82 22.69
CA LEU A 474 -2.66 -11.13 23.86
C LEU A 474 -3.52 -9.91 24.17
N SER A 475 -4.82 -10.10 24.35
CA SER A 475 -5.73 -9.05 24.81
C SER A 475 -6.67 -9.55 25.91
N LEU A 476 -7.06 -8.64 26.81
CA LEU A 476 -8.00 -8.88 27.90
C LEU A 476 -8.99 -7.72 27.94
N SER A 477 -10.27 -8.03 27.84
CA SER A 477 -11.35 -7.05 27.78
C SER A 477 -12.41 -7.33 28.85
N VAL A 478 -12.99 -6.26 29.39
CA VAL A 478 -14.07 -6.32 30.39
C VAL A 478 -15.19 -5.39 29.99
N SER A 479 -16.39 -5.93 29.80
CA SER A 479 -17.61 -5.16 29.57
C SER A 479 -18.27 -4.81 30.92
N PHE A 480 -18.73 -3.56 31.07
CA PHE A 480 -19.32 -3.03 32.32
C PHE A 480 -20.76 -2.56 32.17
#